data_AF-A0A953BA44-F1
#
_entry.id   AF-A0A953BA44-F1
#
_cell.length_a   1.000
_cell.length_b   1.000
_cell.length_c   1.000
_cell.angle_alpha   90.00
_cell.angle_beta   90.00
_cell.angle_gamma   90.00
#
_symmetry.space_group_name_H-M   'P 1'
#
loop_
_entity.id
_entity.type
_entity.pdbx_description
1 polymer ?
#
loop_
_entity_poly.entity_id
_entity_poly.type
_entity_poly.pdbx_seq_one_letter_code
_entity_poly.pdbx_strand_id
1 'polypeptide(L)' 'MLRAYLNYGLIASVVVWAAIVGMMAYRLNESPWRWAFVGLVFAGGLTVAAILWIKKYVDRLNNTEEKQESKS' A
#
# COMPACT_ATOMS: atom_id res chain seq x y z
N MET A 1 18.43 8.77 -0.39
CA MET A 1 18.17 7.48 -1.08
C MET A 1 17.72 6.35 -0.15
N LEU A 2 18.32 6.14 1.05
CA LEU A 2 17.85 5.11 2.01
C LEU A 2 16.37 5.22 2.43
N ARG A 3 15.87 6.45 2.62
CA ARG A 3 14.48 6.70 3.03
C ARG A 3 13.45 6.28 1.99
N ALA A 4 13.82 6.31 0.70
CA ALA A 4 12.98 5.80 -0.37
C ALA A 4 12.95 4.26 -0.35
N TYR A 5 14.09 3.61 -0.13
CA TYR A 5 14.18 2.15 -0.03
C TYR A 5 13.35 1.59 1.14
N LEU A 6 13.40 2.23 2.32
CA LEU A 6 12.58 1.84 3.47
C LEU A 6 11.09 2.12 3.24
N ASN A 7 10.73 3.25 2.61
CA ASN A 7 9.33 3.59 2.31
C ASN A 7 8.72 2.74 1.20
N TYR A 8 9.49 2.32 0.20
CA TYR A 8 9.03 1.46 -0.88
C TYR A 8 9.14 -0.02 -0.52
N GLY A 9 10.01 -0.40 0.43
CA GLY A 9 10.16 -1.77 0.92
C GLY A 9 8.88 -2.31 1.55
N LEU A 10 8.16 -1.50 2.32
CA LEU A 10 6.86 -1.89 2.87
C LEU A 10 5.83 -2.16 1.75
N ILE A 11 5.76 -1.26 0.76
CA ILE A 11 4.85 -1.40 -0.38
C ILE A 11 5.21 -2.66 -1.19
N ALA A 12 6.49 -2.87 -1.50
CA ALA A 12 6.97 -4.03 -2.21
C ALA A 12 6.67 -5.35 -1.46
N SER A 13 6.83 -5.36 -0.13
CA SER A 13 6.50 -6.52 0.70
C SER A 13 5.00 -6.86 0.65
N VAL A 14 4.13 -5.86 0.73
CA VAL A 14 2.67 -6.05 0.60
C VAL A 14 2.29 -6.54 -0.80
N VAL A 15 2.96 -6.05 -1.84
CA VAL A 15 2.74 -6.50 -3.23
C VAL A 15 3.15 -7.97 -3.41
N VAL A 16 4.32 -8.36 -2.92
CA VAL A 16 4.80 -9.76 -2.99
C VAL A 16 3.86 -10.68 -2.21
N TRP A 17 3.42 -10.26 -1.02
CA TRP A 17 2.44 -10.99 -0.24
C TRP A 17 1.11 -11.16 -1.00
N ALA A 18 0.56 -10.09 -1.56
CA ALA A 18 -0.69 -10.12 -2.32
C ALA A 18 -0.59 -11.04 -3.55
N ALA A 19 0.57 -11.08 -4.22
CA ALA A 19 0.82 -11.97 -5.35
C ALA A 19 0.79 -13.46 -4.94
N ILE A 20 1.40 -13.81 -3.81
CA ILE A 20 1.39 -15.19 -3.28
C ILE A 20 -0.02 -15.61 -2.85
N VAL A 21 -0.74 -14.73 -2.15
CA VAL A 21 -2.13 -14.95 -1.73
C VAL A 21 -3.06 -15.10 -2.95
N GLY A 22 -2.86 -14.28 -3.98
CA GLY A 22 -3.58 -14.41 -5.25
C GLY A 22 -3.30 -15.75 -5.94
N MET A 23 -2.04 -16.19 -5.97
CA MET A 23 -1.67 -17.50 -6.52
C MET A 23 -2.35 -18.66 -5.77
N MET A 24 -2.43 -18.59 -4.44
CA MET A 24 -3.21 -19.53 -3.62
C MET A 24 -4.70 -19.52 -4.00
N ALA A 25 -5.29 -18.33 -4.21
CA ALA A 25 -6.69 -18.21 -4.64
C ALA A 25 -6.95 -18.91 -5.99
N TYR A 26 -6.01 -18.82 -6.94
CA TYR A 26 -6.11 -19.52 -8.23
C TYR A 26 -6.00 -21.04 -8.10
N ARG A 27 -5.23 -21.55 -7.13
CA ARG A 27 -5.08 -22.99 -6.89
C ARG A 27 -6.28 -23.61 -6.18
N LEU A 28 -7.07 -22.83 -5.42
CA LEU A 28 -8.23 -23.27 -4.64
C LEU A 28 -9.56 -23.16 -5.41
N ASN A 29 -9.57 -23.53 -6.69
CA ASN A 29 -10.70 -23.25 -7.60
C ASN A 29 -12.02 -23.96 -7.21
N GLU A 30 -11.95 -25.02 -6.41
CA GLU A 30 -13.10 -25.83 -5.99
C GLU A 30 -13.60 -25.50 -4.57
N SER A 31 -12.89 -24.67 -3.79
CA SER A 31 -13.24 -24.40 -2.39
C SER A 31 -13.87 -23.01 -2.19
N PRO A 32 -14.97 -22.89 -1.42
CA PRO A 32 -15.58 -21.60 -1.08
C PRO A 32 -14.62 -20.63 -0.38
N TRP A 33 -13.52 -21.14 0.19
CA TRP A 33 -12.43 -20.35 0.76
C TRP A 33 -11.73 -19.40 -0.21
N ARG A 34 -11.90 -19.60 -1.53
CA ARG A 34 -11.36 -18.69 -2.56
C ARG A 34 -11.77 -17.24 -2.33
N TRP A 35 -13.01 -16.99 -1.91
CA TRP A 35 -13.50 -15.63 -1.64
C TRP A 35 -12.79 -14.97 -0.46
N ALA A 36 -12.35 -15.74 0.54
CA ALA A 36 -11.55 -15.21 1.64
C ALA A 36 -10.15 -14.76 1.15
N PHE A 37 -9.53 -15.54 0.26
CA PHE A 37 -8.25 -15.16 -0.35
C PHE A 37 -8.39 -13.93 -1.26
N VAL A 38 -9.46 -13.83 -2.04
CA VAL A 38 -9.76 -12.63 -2.85
C VAL A 38 -9.96 -11.41 -1.95
N GLY A 39 -10.69 -11.56 -0.83
CA GLY A 39 -10.85 -10.51 0.16
C GLY A 39 -9.52 -10.05 0.77
N LEU A 40 -8.61 -11.00 1.06
CA LEU A 40 -7.27 -10.70 1.55
C LEU A 40 -6.41 -9.93 0.54
N VAL A 41 -6.47 -10.28 -0.74
CA VAL A 41 -5.78 -9.52 -1.81
C VAL A 41 -6.33 -8.09 -1.88
N PHE A 42 -7.66 -7.93 -1.82
CA PHE A 42 -8.29 -6.61 -1.77
C PHE A 42 -7.85 -5.81 -0.54
N ALA A 43 -7.76 -6.43 0.63
CA ALA A 43 -7.28 -5.79 1.86
C ALA A 43 -5.80 -5.35 1.71
N GLY A 44 -4.96 -6.16 1.07
CA GLY A 44 -3.59 -5.79 0.72
C GLY A 44 -3.54 -4.55 -0.19
N GLY A 45 -4.36 -4.53 -1.24
CA GLY A 45 -4.48 -3.39 -2.14
C GLY A 45 -4.95 -2.12 -1.43
N LEU A 46 -5.94 -2.23 -0.55
CA LEU A 46 -6.45 -1.12 0.28
C LEU A 46 -5.35 -0.56 1.19
N THR A 47 -4.51 -1.43 1.74
CA THR A 47 -3.37 -1.04 2.58
C THR A 47 -2.36 -0.21 1.79
N VAL A 48 -2.00 -0.64 0.58
CA VAL A 48 -1.09 0.13 -0.31
C VAL A 48 -1.70 1.49 -0.66
N ALA A 49 -2.99 1.53 -1.00
CA ALA A 49 -3.70 2.76 -1.31
C ALA A 49 -3.69 3.74 -0.12
N ALA A 50 -3.94 3.25 1.10
CA ALA A 50 -3.91 4.06 2.32
C ALA A 50 -2.50 4.64 2.57
N ILE A 51 -1.44 3.84 2.40
CA ILE A 51 -0.05 4.30 2.56
C ILE A 51 0.27 5.43 1.57
N LEU A 52 -0.13 5.29 0.30
CA LEU A 52 0.08 6.33 -0.71
C LEU A 52 -0.73 7.59 -0.41
N TRP A 53 -1.95 7.44 0.12
CA TRP A 53 -2.79 8.56 0.48
C TRP A 53 -2.23 9.34 1.67
N ILE A 54 -1.75 8.66 2.71
CA ILE A 54 -1.07 9.27 3.85
C ILE A 54 0.19 10.00 3.38
N LYS A 55 1.00 9.38 2.52
CA LYS A 55 2.18 10.04 1.92
C LYS A 55 1.79 11.34 1.23
N LYS A 56 0.77 11.32 0.37
CA LYS A 56 0.30 12.50 -0.36
C LYS A 56 -0.28 13.57 0.58
N TYR A 57 -0.92 13.15 1.67
CA TYR A 57 -1.46 14.06 2.67
C TYR A 57 -0.33 14.78 3.42
N VAL A 58 0.65 14.04 3.94
CA VAL A 58 1.82 14.61 4.63
C VAL A 58 2.62 15.52 3.71
N ASP A 59 2.83 15.11 2.45
CA ASP A 59 3.56 15.91 1.47
C ASP A 59 2.85 17.25 1.21
N ARG A 60 1.51 17.25 1.10
CA ARG A 60 0.72 18.49 0.99
C ARG A 60 0.82 19.39 2.21
N LEU A 61 0.89 18.82 3.42
CA LEU A 61 1.05 19.60 4.64
C LEU A 61 2.43 20.29 4.67
N ASN A 62 3.52 19.55 4.41
CA ASN A 62 4.86 20.13 4.33
C ASN A 62 4.95 21.27 3.30
N ASN A 63 4.37 21.09 2.11
CA ASN A 63 4.35 22.13 1.06
C ASN A 63 3.53 23.37 1.47
N THR A 64 2.58 23.22 2.41
CA THR A 64 1.76 24.34 2.91
C THR A 64 2.50 25.12 4.00
N GLU A 65 3.24 24.43 4.87
CA GLU A 65 4.10 25.02 5.90
C GLU A 65 5.28 25.81 5.29
N GLU A 66 5.94 25.25 4.28
CA GLU A 66 7.06 25.91 3.58
C GLU A 66 6.62 27.24 2.91
N LYS A 67 5.35 27.30 2.46
CA LYS A 67 4.75 28.51 1.88
C LYS A 67 4.32 29.55 2.93
N GLN A 68 4.12 29.16 4.19
CA GLN A 68 3.87 30.07 5.30
C GLN A 68 5.18 30.65 5.86
N GLU A 69 6.25 29.86 5.91
CA GLU A 69 7.57 30.32 6.40
C GLU A 69 8.23 31.31 5.43
N SER A 70 8.08 31.13 4.11
CA SER A 70 8.59 32.09 3.11
C SER A 70 7.82 33.43 3.06
N LYS A 71 6.72 33.57 3.82
CA LYS A 71 5.87 34.77 3.83
C LYS A 71 5.91 35.53 5.16
N SER A 72 6.70 35.08 6.14
CA SER A 72 7.00 35.77 7.39
C SER A 72 8.40 36.37 7.36
#